data_AF-A0A941SSY6-F1
#
_entry.id   AF-A0A941SSY6-F1
#
_cell.length_a   1.000
_cell.length_b   1.000
_cell.length_c   1.000
_cell.angle_alpha   90.00
_cell.angle_beta   90.00
_cell.angle_gamma   90.00
#
_symmetry.space_group_name_H-M   'P 1'
#
loop_
_entity.id
_entity.type
_entity.pdbx_description
1 polymer ?
#
loop_
_entity_poly.entity_id
_entity_poly.type
_entity_poly.pdbx_seq_one_letter_code
_entity_poly.pdbx_strand_id
1 'polypeptide(L)'
;ANRPLASGEDVYKAQCIACHGTGVSGAPKFGNAADWAPRIKQGYDTLLHSALAGQGAMAPQGGGNYSDVEVGRAVVYMANHGGAKFDEPAAPAAAATETAAAAPAPAAAAAPAPAPAPAPAAAAAAAPAAAAAAAPAGGGVDLAAGKKIYDTTCVACHGSGVAGAPKFGDKAAWAPRLAAGFDEVLKIATEGKGAMPPKGGSTASDADFKAAVTYLVDAAK
;
A
#
# COMPACT_ATOMS: atom_id res chain seq x y z
N ALA A 1 14.09 9.86 -20.18
CA ALA A 1 14.99 9.22 -21.15
C ALA A 1 14.93 7.71 -20.94
N ASN A 2 14.76 6.93 -22.00
CA ASN A 2 14.58 5.47 -21.91
C ASN A 2 15.92 4.75 -21.68
N ARG A 3 16.51 4.91 -20.49
CA ARG A 3 17.63 4.06 -20.06
C ARG A 3 17.07 2.68 -19.70
N PRO A 4 17.74 1.57 -20.07
CA PRO A 4 17.41 0.26 -19.51
C PRO A 4 17.49 0.29 -17.98
N LEU A 5 16.48 -0.28 -17.31
CA LEU A 5 16.44 -0.35 -15.84
C LEU A 5 17.68 -1.08 -15.31
N ALA A 6 18.39 -0.45 -14.39
CA ALA A 6 19.59 -1.02 -13.77
C ALA A 6 19.28 -2.35 -13.03
N SER A 7 20.31 -3.18 -12.88
CA SER A 7 20.25 -4.37 -12.01
C SER A 7 20.34 -3.96 -10.54
N GLY A 8 19.90 -4.83 -9.63
CA GLY A 8 20.04 -4.57 -8.19
C GLY A 8 21.49 -4.40 -7.74
N GLU A 9 22.41 -5.13 -8.37
CA GLU A 9 23.84 -5.05 -8.12
C GLU A 9 24.43 -3.69 -8.55
N ASP A 10 24.03 -3.18 -9.72
CA ASP A 10 24.51 -1.88 -10.23
C ASP A 10 24.06 -0.72 -9.36
N VAL A 11 22.78 -0.72 -8.94
CA VAL A 11 22.22 0.29 -8.03
C VAL A 11 22.90 0.22 -6.67
N TYR A 12 23.12 -1.00 -6.14
CA TYR A 12 23.86 -1.22 -4.90
C TYR A 12 25.28 -0.64 -4.97
N LYS A 13 26.05 -0.98 -6.01
CA LYS A 13 27.42 -0.48 -6.22
C LYS A 13 27.47 1.03 -6.44
N ALA A 14 26.46 1.59 -7.12
CA ALA A 14 26.45 3.01 -7.44
C ALA A 14 26.12 3.89 -6.23
N GLN A 15 25.24 3.47 -5.32
CA GLN A 15 24.73 4.32 -4.21
C GLN A 15 24.81 3.66 -2.84
N CYS A 16 24.31 2.43 -2.69
CA CYS A 16 24.09 1.82 -1.38
C CYS A 16 25.40 1.38 -0.69
N ILE A 17 26.41 0.97 -1.46
CA ILE A 17 27.67 0.41 -0.95
C ILE A 17 28.45 1.37 -0.04
N ALA A 18 28.33 2.69 -0.23
CA ALA A 18 29.01 3.69 0.56
C ALA A 18 28.67 3.59 2.07
N CYS A 19 27.43 3.22 2.39
CA CYS A 19 26.99 3.00 3.77
C CYS A 19 26.90 1.51 4.12
N HIS A 20 26.32 0.69 3.22
CA HIS A 20 26.06 -0.73 3.48
C HIS A 20 27.26 -1.65 3.27
N GLY A 21 28.33 -1.22 2.59
CA GLY A 21 29.55 -2.03 2.43
C GLY A 21 30.32 -2.21 3.74
N THR A 22 30.34 -1.17 4.58
CA THR A 22 31.07 -1.16 5.87
C THR A 22 30.15 -1.14 7.10
N GLY A 23 28.88 -0.73 6.94
CA GLY A 23 27.91 -0.61 8.04
C GLY A 23 27.90 0.77 8.70
N VAL A 24 28.17 1.84 7.92
CA VAL A 24 28.23 3.23 8.41
C VAL A 24 26.95 3.59 9.15
N SER A 25 27.08 4.27 10.31
CA SER A 25 25.95 4.73 11.13
C SER A 25 24.95 3.63 11.54
N GLY A 26 25.41 2.37 11.66
CA GLY A 26 24.55 1.23 12.00
C GLY A 26 23.73 0.69 10.82
N ALA A 27 24.09 1.03 9.59
CA ALA A 27 23.55 0.39 8.40
C ALA A 27 23.85 -1.13 8.43
N PRO A 28 22.92 -1.99 8.01
CA PRO A 28 23.16 -3.43 7.95
C PRO A 28 24.24 -3.72 6.91
N LYS A 29 25.31 -4.41 7.33
CA LYS A 29 26.44 -4.67 6.45
C LYS A 29 26.07 -5.70 5.40
N PHE A 30 26.39 -5.42 4.14
CA PHE A 30 26.19 -6.33 3.02
C PHE A 30 26.89 -7.67 3.29
N GLY A 31 26.18 -8.78 3.04
CA GLY A 31 26.67 -10.14 3.34
C GLY A 31 26.61 -10.55 4.83
N ASN A 32 26.25 -9.66 5.76
CA ASN A 32 26.18 -10.02 7.19
C ASN A 32 24.79 -10.56 7.57
N ALA A 33 24.65 -11.88 7.61
CA ALA A 33 23.39 -12.54 7.97
C ALA A 33 22.83 -12.12 9.34
N ALA A 34 23.67 -11.74 10.32
CA ALA A 34 23.18 -11.30 11.63
C ALA A 34 22.51 -9.93 11.58
N ASP A 35 23.06 -8.99 10.80
CA ASP A 35 22.48 -7.64 10.62
C ASP A 35 21.18 -7.69 9.80
N TRP A 36 21.10 -8.62 8.85
CA TRP A 36 19.97 -8.77 7.94
C TRP A 36 18.85 -9.68 8.46
N ALA A 37 19.12 -10.71 9.26
CA ALA A 37 18.10 -11.62 9.80
C ALA A 37 16.87 -10.93 10.47
N PRO A 38 17.01 -9.92 11.35
CA PRO A 38 15.85 -9.23 11.94
C PRO A 38 15.13 -8.31 10.95
N ARG A 39 15.77 -7.97 9.82
CA ARG A 39 15.24 -7.12 8.75
C ARG A 39 14.48 -7.94 7.73
N ILE A 40 15.04 -9.07 7.29
CA ILE A 40 14.43 -10.05 6.40
C ILE A 40 13.09 -10.58 6.97
N LYS A 41 13.01 -10.77 8.29
CA LYS A 41 11.75 -11.12 8.99
C LYS A 41 10.62 -10.10 8.85
N GLN A 42 10.91 -8.87 8.41
CA GLN A 42 9.90 -7.82 8.17
C GLN A 42 9.31 -7.90 6.75
N GLY A 43 9.83 -8.79 5.90
CA GLY A 43 9.39 -8.96 4.51
C GLY A 43 10.01 -7.95 3.54
N TYR A 44 9.95 -8.28 2.26
CA TYR A 44 10.49 -7.45 1.18
C TYR A 44 9.89 -6.04 1.16
N ASP A 45 8.56 -5.91 1.26
CA ASP A 45 7.86 -4.63 1.15
C ASP A 45 8.27 -3.63 2.23
N THR A 46 8.52 -4.10 3.46
CA THR A 46 9.04 -3.24 4.54
C THR A 46 10.43 -2.72 4.20
N LEU A 47 11.31 -3.57 3.66
CA LEU A 47 12.67 -3.17 3.28
C LEU A 47 12.68 -2.21 2.08
N LEU A 48 11.79 -2.42 1.12
CA LEU A 48 11.57 -1.49 0.02
C LEU A 48 11.09 -0.13 0.54
N HIS A 49 10.07 -0.12 1.41
CA HIS A 49 9.55 1.12 1.98
C HIS A 49 10.64 1.89 2.75
N SER A 50 11.40 1.21 3.60
CA SER A 50 12.56 1.81 4.28
C SER A 50 13.57 2.41 3.30
N ALA A 51 13.87 1.74 2.18
CA ALA A 51 14.80 2.22 1.17
C ALA A 51 14.27 3.44 0.39
N LEU A 52 12.98 3.48 0.09
CA LEU A 52 12.33 4.58 -0.64
C LEU A 52 12.13 5.82 0.25
N ALA A 53 11.57 5.64 1.45
CA ALA A 53 11.28 6.73 2.38
C ALA A 53 12.50 7.22 3.18
N GLY A 54 13.57 6.41 3.25
CA GLY A 54 14.70 6.61 4.15
C GLY A 54 14.39 6.10 5.56
N GLN A 55 15.44 5.74 6.32
CA GLN A 55 15.29 5.26 7.69
C GLN A 55 16.57 5.51 8.51
N GLY A 56 16.42 6.19 9.65
CA GLY A 56 17.55 6.58 10.50
C GLY A 56 18.49 7.52 9.77
N ALA A 57 19.76 7.13 9.63
CA ALA A 57 20.75 7.90 8.86
C ALA A 57 20.68 7.68 7.33
N MET A 58 19.82 6.78 6.85
CA MET A 58 19.65 6.52 5.41
C MET A 58 18.63 7.49 4.81
N ALA A 59 19.05 8.25 3.79
CA ALA A 59 18.20 9.19 3.06
C ALA A 59 17.17 8.46 2.15
N PRO A 60 16.09 9.15 1.72
CA PRO A 60 15.15 8.63 0.72
C PRO A 60 15.84 8.13 -0.56
N GLN A 61 15.32 7.05 -1.14
CA GLN A 61 15.92 6.30 -2.26
C GLN A 61 17.43 5.98 -2.10
N GLY A 62 17.91 5.86 -0.86
CA GLY A 62 19.34 5.67 -0.58
C GLY A 62 20.23 6.86 -0.93
N GLY A 63 19.65 8.06 -1.16
CA GLY A 63 20.36 9.29 -1.54
C GLY A 63 20.56 9.49 -3.05
N GLY A 64 20.08 8.57 -3.89
CA GLY A 64 20.13 8.67 -5.35
C GLY A 64 18.79 9.08 -5.98
N ASN A 65 18.75 9.14 -7.31
CA ASN A 65 17.53 9.33 -8.10
C ASN A 65 17.36 8.12 -9.04
N TYR A 66 16.76 7.06 -8.53
CA TYR A 66 16.50 5.79 -9.22
C TYR A 66 15.00 5.53 -9.26
N SER A 67 14.51 4.72 -10.20
CA SER A 67 13.10 4.29 -10.13
C SER A 67 12.89 3.35 -8.95
N ASP A 68 11.66 3.31 -8.41
CA ASP A 68 11.33 2.45 -7.26
C ASP A 68 11.60 0.97 -7.54
N VAL A 69 11.50 0.56 -8.81
CA VAL A 69 11.85 -0.78 -9.30
C VAL A 69 13.35 -1.04 -9.17
N GLU A 70 14.19 -0.10 -9.58
CA GLU A 70 15.66 -0.19 -9.46
C GLU A 70 16.10 -0.22 -7.98
N VAL A 71 15.47 0.59 -7.13
CA VAL A 71 15.67 0.53 -5.67
C VAL A 71 15.24 -0.83 -5.11
N GLY A 72 14.09 -1.35 -5.53
CA GLY A 72 13.60 -2.67 -5.10
C GLY A 72 14.52 -3.83 -5.48
N ARG A 73 15.09 -3.79 -6.69
CA ARG A 73 16.14 -4.73 -7.10
C ARG A 73 17.38 -4.64 -6.21
N ALA A 74 17.83 -3.43 -5.87
CA ALA A 74 18.95 -3.23 -4.94
C ALA A 74 18.65 -3.79 -3.53
N VAL A 75 17.42 -3.60 -3.04
CA VAL A 75 16.95 -4.16 -1.76
C VAL A 75 16.97 -5.68 -1.78
N VAL A 76 16.46 -6.31 -2.84
CA VAL A 76 16.48 -7.78 -3.00
C VAL A 76 17.92 -8.30 -3.11
N TYR A 77 18.76 -7.65 -3.92
CA TYR A 77 20.18 -7.99 -4.05
C TYR A 77 20.90 -7.99 -2.69
N MET A 78 20.72 -6.94 -1.89
CA MET A 78 21.31 -6.84 -0.55
C MET A 78 20.72 -7.86 0.44
N ALA A 79 19.40 -8.01 0.48
CA ALA A 79 18.72 -8.91 1.42
C ALA A 79 19.05 -10.38 1.12
N ASN A 80 19.13 -10.78 -0.16
CA ASN A 80 19.48 -12.14 -0.55
C ASN A 80 20.94 -12.48 -0.18
N HIS A 81 21.88 -11.53 -0.33
CA HIS A 81 23.22 -11.68 0.23
C HIS A 81 23.26 -11.69 1.77
N GLY A 82 22.26 -11.10 2.43
CA GLY A 82 22.00 -11.23 3.87
C GLY A 82 21.29 -12.54 4.28
N GLY A 83 21.01 -13.45 3.35
CA GLY A 83 20.37 -14.75 3.61
C GLY A 83 18.87 -14.84 3.28
N ALA A 84 18.29 -13.82 2.64
CA ALA A 84 16.92 -13.90 2.11
C ALA A 84 16.84 -14.73 0.82
N LYS A 85 15.61 -14.98 0.37
CA LYS A 85 15.27 -15.54 -0.94
C LYS A 85 14.07 -14.80 -1.52
N PHE A 86 14.19 -13.49 -1.62
CA PHE A 86 13.18 -12.66 -2.27
C PHE A 86 13.37 -12.71 -3.79
N ASP A 87 12.26 -12.77 -4.52
CA ASP A 87 12.25 -12.68 -5.98
C ASP A 87 12.63 -11.26 -6.42
N GLU A 88 13.40 -11.13 -7.50
CA GLU A 88 13.77 -9.81 -8.00
C GLU A 88 12.57 -9.13 -8.68
N PRO A 89 12.27 -7.85 -8.36
CA PRO A 89 11.18 -7.12 -9.01
C PRO A 89 11.38 -7.07 -10.52
N ALA A 90 10.50 -7.77 -11.22
CA ALA A 90 10.30 -7.56 -12.64
C ALA A 90 10.02 -6.07 -12.88
N ALA A 91 10.46 -5.55 -14.02
CA ALA A 91 9.92 -4.29 -14.48
C ALA A 91 8.39 -4.44 -14.53
N PRO A 92 7.58 -3.47 -14.06
CA PRO A 92 6.22 -3.39 -14.54
C PRO A 92 6.34 -3.35 -16.05
N ALA A 93 5.80 -4.37 -16.73
CA ALA A 93 5.72 -4.34 -18.18
C ALA A 93 5.07 -3.00 -18.51
N ALA A 94 5.79 -2.15 -19.23
CA ALA A 94 5.24 -0.89 -19.69
C ALA A 94 3.88 -1.22 -20.31
N ALA A 95 2.85 -0.45 -19.94
CA ALA A 95 1.56 -0.62 -20.57
C ALA A 95 1.80 -0.66 -22.07
N ALA A 96 1.39 -1.75 -22.72
CA ALA A 96 1.34 -1.83 -24.17
C ALA A 96 0.17 -0.97 -24.64
N THR A 97 0.23 0.34 -24.32
CA THR A 97 -0.53 1.36 -25.00
C THR A 97 0.07 1.46 -26.39
N GLU A 98 -0.69 0.93 -27.33
CA GLU A 98 -0.58 1.14 -28.76
C GLU A 98 0.04 2.51 -29.10
N THR A 99 1.07 2.49 -29.93
CA THR A 99 1.35 3.64 -30.80
C THR A 99 0.89 3.28 -32.20
N ALA A 100 -0.43 3.30 -32.40
CA ALA A 100 -1.08 3.05 -33.70
C ALA A 100 -2.07 4.18 -34.02
N ALA A 101 -1.52 5.36 -34.35
CA ALA A 101 -2.29 6.51 -34.80
C ALA A 101 -2.06 6.77 -36.30
N ALA A 102 -2.68 5.97 -37.16
CA ALA A 102 -2.96 6.30 -38.56
C ALA A 102 -4.13 5.44 -39.09
N ALA A 103 -5.25 6.08 -39.40
CA ALA A 103 -6.48 5.48 -39.95
C ALA A 103 -6.38 5.34 -41.50
N PRO A 104 -7.30 4.68 -42.25
CA PRO A 104 -8.73 4.48 -41.97
C PRO A 104 -9.29 3.04 -42.17
N ALA A 105 -10.62 2.93 -41.96
CA ALA A 105 -11.40 1.70 -41.83
C ALA A 105 -11.72 0.95 -43.16
N PRO A 106 -12.42 -0.20 -43.09
CA PRO A 106 -13.87 -0.12 -43.30
C PRO A 106 -14.75 -0.85 -42.25
N ALA A 107 -16.05 -0.52 -42.26
CA ALA A 107 -17.15 -1.18 -41.54
C ALA A 107 -17.45 -2.59 -42.14
N ALA A 108 -18.30 -3.48 -41.61
CA ALA A 108 -19.28 -3.50 -40.50
C ALA A 108 -19.35 -4.98 -39.95
N ALA A 109 -20.17 -5.44 -39.00
CA ALA A 109 -21.41 -4.92 -38.42
C ALA A 109 -21.74 -5.51 -37.02
N ALA A 110 -22.47 -4.72 -36.22
CA ALA A 110 -23.65 -5.08 -35.41
C ALA A 110 -23.57 -6.12 -34.25
N ALA A 111 -23.44 -5.60 -33.01
CA ALA A 111 -24.52 -5.44 -31.99
C ALA A 111 -25.70 -6.45 -31.96
N PRO A 112 -26.28 -6.80 -30.77
CA PRO A 112 -26.60 -5.82 -29.71
C PRO A 112 -26.42 -6.23 -28.23
N ALA A 113 -26.48 -5.21 -27.37
CA ALA A 113 -26.59 -5.31 -25.90
C ALA A 113 -28.07 -5.25 -25.44
N PRO A 114 -28.40 -5.69 -24.20
CA PRO A 114 -29.66 -5.38 -23.54
C PRO A 114 -29.62 -4.03 -22.80
N ALA A 115 -30.80 -3.41 -22.67
CA ALA A 115 -31.01 -2.04 -22.17
C ALA A 115 -31.57 -2.02 -20.71
N PRO A 116 -31.76 -0.84 -20.05
CA PRO A 116 -31.88 -0.72 -18.60
C PRO A 116 -33.31 -0.88 -18.00
N ALA A 117 -33.37 -0.84 -16.66
CA ALA A 117 -34.51 -1.18 -15.81
C ALA A 117 -35.59 -0.07 -15.60
N PRO A 118 -36.73 -0.43 -14.96
CA PRO A 118 -37.56 0.51 -14.20
C PRO A 118 -37.94 0.02 -12.77
N ALA A 119 -38.60 0.88 -11.99
CA ALA A 119 -39.14 0.67 -10.62
C ALA A 119 -40.39 1.57 -10.41
N PRO A 120 -41.13 1.59 -9.27
CA PRO A 120 -41.49 0.57 -8.24
C PRO A 120 -43.03 0.52 -7.92
N ALA A 121 -43.53 -0.37 -7.02
CA ALA A 121 -44.64 -0.13 -6.05
C ALA A 121 -45.13 -1.35 -5.19
N ALA A 122 -45.40 -1.10 -3.88
CA ALA A 122 -46.34 -1.75 -2.91
C ALA A 122 -46.65 -3.29 -2.98
N ALA A 123 -46.18 -4.14 -2.05
CA ALA A 123 -46.68 -4.44 -0.67
C ALA A 123 -47.21 -5.93 -0.57
N ALA A 124 -47.56 -6.59 0.55
CA ALA A 124 -47.67 -6.25 1.98
C ALA A 124 -47.45 -7.46 2.97
N ALA A 125 -47.12 -7.14 4.24
CA ALA A 125 -47.23 -7.84 5.54
C ALA A 125 -47.38 -9.39 5.74
N ALA A 126 -46.44 -9.98 6.50
CA ALA A 126 -46.65 -10.62 7.84
C ALA A 126 -45.30 -10.92 8.54
N ALA A 127 -45.25 -10.98 9.89
CA ALA A 127 -44.03 -11.04 10.72
C ALA A 127 -44.23 -12.00 11.94
N PRO A 128 -43.32 -12.16 12.94
CA PRO A 128 -41.93 -11.66 13.08
C PRO A 128 -40.87 -12.70 13.57
N ALA A 129 -39.57 -12.46 13.33
CA ALA A 129 -38.48 -13.04 14.14
C ALA A 129 -37.16 -12.23 14.01
N ALA A 130 -36.56 -11.90 15.17
CA ALA A 130 -35.18 -11.46 15.41
C ALA A 130 -34.54 -10.39 14.47
N ALA A 131 -34.27 -9.20 15.02
CA ALA A 131 -33.54 -8.14 14.34
C ALA A 131 -32.06 -8.49 14.12
N ALA A 132 -31.70 -8.83 12.88
CA ALA A 132 -30.34 -8.63 12.39
C ALA A 132 -30.19 -7.14 12.05
N ALA A 133 -29.28 -6.44 12.73
CA ALA A 133 -29.01 -5.03 12.46
C ALA A 133 -28.57 -4.87 10.99
N ALA A 134 -29.17 -3.90 10.29
CA ALA A 134 -28.74 -3.54 8.95
C ALA A 134 -27.27 -3.10 9.00
N ALA A 135 -26.41 -3.73 8.21
CA ALA A 135 -25.06 -3.24 8.00
C ALA A 135 -25.15 -1.81 7.43
N PRO A 136 -24.52 -0.79 8.05
CA PRO A 136 -24.47 0.52 7.46
C PRO A 136 -23.71 0.41 6.14
N ALA A 137 -24.25 1.02 5.10
CA ALA A 137 -23.73 0.87 3.76
C ALA A 137 -22.27 1.31 3.66
N GLY A 138 -21.43 0.44 3.09
CA GLY A 138 -20.23 0.88 2.37
C GLY A 138 -20.65 1.66 1.13
N GLY A 139 -21.23 2.85 1.34
CA GLY A 139 -21.62 3.76 0.26
C GLY A 139 -20.37 4.14 -0.52
N GLY A 140 -20.41 3.95 -1.84
CA GLY A 140 -19.23 3.91 -2.72
C GLY A 140 -18.17 4.97 -2.43
N VAL A 141 -17.16 4.57 -1.67
CA VAL A 141 -15.90 5.30 -1.52
C VAL A 141 -14.91 4.74 -2.54
N ASP A 142 -14.06 5.60 -3.09
CA ASP A 142 -12.98 5.15 -3.97
C ASP A 142 -11.92 4.41 -3.13
N LEU A 143 -12.06 3.09 -3.01
CA LEU A 143 -11.10 2.24 -2.30
C LEU A 143 -9.73 2.17 -3.00
N ALA A 144 -9.62 2.54 -4.29
CA ALA A 144 -8.31 2.63 -4.95
C ALA A 144 -7.57 3.91 -4.50
N ALA A 145 -8.27 5.04 -4.43
CA ALA A 145 -7.74 6.27 -3.81
C ALA A 145 -7.46 6.08 -2.31
N GLY A 146 -8.38 5.42 -1.59
CA GLY A 146 -8.22 5.07 -0.18
C GLY A 146 -7.01 4.18 0.08
N LYS A 147 -6.81 3.13 -0.72
CA LYS A 147 -5.61 2.29 -0.68
C LYS A 147 -4.35 3.11 -0.93
N LYS A 148 -4.35 3.99 -1.94
CA LYS A 148 -3.18 4.83 -2.26
C LYS A 148 -2.78 5.71 -1.07
N ILE A 149 -3.74 6.33 -0.38
CA ILE A 149 -3.48 7.14 0.83
C ILE A 149 -3.00 6.28 2.00
N TYR A 150 -3.56 5.08 2.15
CA TYR A 150 -3.04 4.12 3.13
C TYR A 150 -1.56 3.79 2.84
N ASP A 151 -1.23 3.44 1.60
CA ASP A 151 0.13 3.07 1.17
C ASP A 151 1.14 4.23 1.30
N THR A 152 0.71 5.48 1.15
CA THR A 152 1.61 6.66 1.27
C THR A 152 1.71 7.22 2.68
N THR A 153 0.74 6.99 3.55
CA THR A 153 0.61 7.75 4.81
C THR A 153 0.29 6.86 6.01
N CYS A 154 -0.73 6.01 5.92
CA CYS A 154 -1.18 5.23 7.08
C CYS A 154 -0.29 4.01 7.36
N VAL A 155 0.28 3.38 6.33
CA VAL A 155 1.11 2.16 6.43
C VAL A 155 2.36 2.37 7.30
N ALA A 156 2.90 3.59 7.32
CA ALA A 156 4.08 3.95 8.12
C ALA A 156 3.92 3.58 9.61
N CYS A 157 2.69 3.65 10.15
CA CYS A 157 2.38 3.19 11.49
C CYS A 157 1.55 1.89 11.49
N HIS A 158 0.55 1.78 10.61
CA HIS A 158 -0.41 0.67 10.60
C HIS A 158 0.07 -0.58 9.86
N GLY A 159 1.20 -0.57 9.15
CA GLY A 159 1.78 -1.78 8.57
C GLY A 159 2.39 -2.68 9.65
N SER A 160 3.33 -2.14 10.43
CA SER A 160 4.06 -2.87 11.47
C SER A 160 3.51 -2.69 12.89
N GLY A 161 2.55 -1.78 13.10
CA GLY A 161 1.97 -1.48 14.41
C GLY A 161 2.83 -0.57 15.29
N VAL A 162 3.48 0.43 14.68
CA VAL A 162 4.35 1.40 15.36
C VAL A 162 3.61 2.05 16.53
N ALA A 163 4.28 2.18 17.68
CA ALA A 163 3.74 2.75 18.91
C ALA A 163 2.40 2.12 19.38
N GLY A 164 2.12 0.85 19.02
CA GLY A 164 0.89 0.15 19.38
C GLY A 164 -0.29 0.41 18.44
N ALA A 165 -0.04 1.00 17.26
CA ALA A 165 -1.06 1.13 16.21
C ALA A 165 -1.63 -0.26 15.83
N PRO A 166 -2.95 -0.37 15.56
CA PRO A 166 -3.52 -1.59 15.04
C PRO A 166 -2.93 -1.91 13.67
N LYS A 167 -2.39 -3.12 13.52
CA LYS A 167 -1.82 -3.61 12.26
C LYS A 167 -2.92 -3.82 11.23
N PHE A 168 -2.63 -3.47 9.99
CA PHE A 168 -3.50 -3.73 8.84
C PHE A 168 -3.74 -5.25 8.70
N GLY A 169 -5.00 -5.65 8.51
CA GLY A 169 -5.40 -7.06 8.46
C GLY A 169 -5.45 -7.80 9.81
N ASP A 170 -4.98 -7.21 10.92
CA ASP A 170 -4.99 -7.86 12.23
C ASP A 170 -6.37 -7.82 12.88
N LYS A 171 -7.22 -8.78 12.51
CA LYS A 171 -8.60 -8.90 13.00
C LYS A 171 -8.70 -8.89 14.53
N ALA A 172 -7.72 -9.46 15.24
CA ALA A 172 -7.71 -9.49 16.70
C ALA A 172 -7.43 -8.09 17.30
N ALA A 173 -6.48 -7.34 16.71
CA ALA A 173 -6.23 -5.96 17.10
C ALA A 173 -7.40 -5.01 16.75
N TRP A 174 -8.12 -5.29 15.64
CA TRP A 174 -9.21 -4.43 15.17
C TRP A 174 -10.56 -4.72 15.82
N ALA A 175 -10.90 -5.96 16.16
CA ALA A 175 -12.19 -6.33 16.76
C ALA A 175 -12.68 -5.40 17.91
N PRO A 176 -11.89 -5.10 18.96
CA PRO A 176 -12.34 -4.22 20.04
C PRO A 176 -12.44 -2.74 19.61
N ARG A 177 -11.78 -2.34 18.52
CA ARG A 177 -11.83 -0.98 17.96
C ARG A 177 -13.05 -0.81 17.05
N LEU A 178 -13.42 -1.85 16.30
CA LEU A 178 -14.61 -1.88 15.43
C LEU A 178 -15.92 -2.08 16.20
N ALA A 179 -15.87 -2.57 17.45
CA ALA A 179 -17.04 -2.73 18.32
C ALA A 179 -17.78 -1.41 18.59
N ALA A 180 -17.11 -0.25 18.52
CA ALA A 180 -17.72 1.07 18.63
C ALA A 180 -18.34 1.60 17.32
N GLY A 181 -18.22 0.85 16.21
CA GLY A 181 -18.68 1.25 14.89
C GLY A 181 -17.66 2.05 14.09
N PHE A 182 -17.89 2.14 12.77
CA PHE A 182 -16.97 2.79 11.84
C PHE A 182 -16.84 4.31 12.07
N ASP A 183 -17.93 5.00 12.41
CA ASP A 183 -17.93 6.46 12.55
C ASP A 183 -17.09 6.93 13.75
N GLU A 184 -17.06 6.17 14.86
CA GLU A 184 -16.18 6.47 15.99
C GLU A 184 -14.70 6.21 15.63
N VAL A 185 -14.40 5.17 14.84
CA VAL A 185 -13.05 4.94 14.30
C VAL A 185 -12.63 6.08 13.36
N LEU A 186 -13.51 6.53 12.49
CA LEU A 186 -13.27 7.65 11.58
C LEU A 186 -13.04 8.97 12.36
N LYS A 187 -13.84 9.22 13.39
CA LYS A 187 -13.67 10.37 14.28
C LYS A 187 -12.31 10.34 14.99
N ILE A 188 -11.98 9.23 15.63
CA ILE A 188 -10.67 9.02 16.31
C ILE A 188 -9.51 9.20 15.31
N ALA A 189 -9.65 8.70 14.08
CA ALA A 189 -8.63 8.85 13.04
C ALA A 189 -8.52 10.30 12.53
N THR A 190 -9.62 11.06 12.54
CA THR A 190 -9.66 12.48 12.16
C THR A 190 -9.05 13.37 13.24
N GLU A 191 -9.46 13.20 14.49
CA GLU A 191 -8.97 13.97 15.65
C GLU A 191 -7.54 13.58 16.07
N GLY A 192 -7.11 12.35 15.78
CA GLY A 192 -5.87 11.77 16.27
C GLY A 192 -6.02 11.18 17.69
N LYS A 193 -5.14 10.25 18.06
CA LYS A 193 -5.16 9.61 19.39
C LYS A 193 -3.81 9.02 19.79
N GLY A 194 -3.27 9.47 20.92
CA GLY A 194 -1.96 9.01 21.42
C GLY A 194 -0.86 9.36 20.43
N ALA A 195 -0.17 8.35 19.90
CA ALA A 195 0.88 8.52 18.89
C ALA A 195 0.34 8.69 17.45
N MET A 196 -0.97 8.54 17.21
CA MET A 196 -1.57 8.77 15.89
C MET A 196 -1.92 10.26 15.73
N PRO A 197 -1.29 10.99 14.78
CA PRO A 197 -1.60 12.40 14.54
C PRO A 197 -2.99 12.59 13.90
N PRO A 198 -3.57 13.81 13.96
CA PRO A 198 -4.82 14.15 13.29
C PRO A 198 -4.80 13.79 11.80
N LYS A 199 -5.92 13.25 11.29
CA LYS A 199 -6.06 12.67 9.94
C LYS A 199 -4.93 11.71 9.54
N GLY A 200 -4.31 11.03 10.51
CA GLY A 200 -3.14 10.17 10.30
C GLY A 200 -1.92 10.90 9.71
N GLY A 201 -1.86 12.23 9.79
CA GLY A 201 -0.83 13.05 9.12
C GLY A 201 -1.10 13.32 7.64
N SER A 202 -2.27 12.94 7.12
CA SER A 202 -2.65 13.18 5.73
C SER A 202 -3.22 14.58 5.50
N THR A 203 -2.86 15.20 4.38
CA THR A 203 -3.47 16.44 3.86
C THR A 203 -4.64 16.17 2.90
N ALA A 204 -5.06 14.90 2.74
CA ALA A 204 -6.13 14.52 1.83
C ALA A 204 -7.50 15.11 2.19
N SER A 205 -8.42 15.14 1.23
CA SER A 205 -9.81 15.56 1.46
C SER A 205 -10.50 14.64 2.48
N ASP A 206 -11.59 15.09 3.10
CA ASP A 206 -12.33 14.27 4.07
C ASP A 206 -12.95 13.02 3.40
N ALA A 207 -13.30 13.11 2.11
CA ALA A 207 -13.80 11.98 1.33
C ALA A 207 -12.70 10.92 1.10
N ASP A 208 -11.52 11.34 0.64
CA ASP A 208 -10.41 10.41 0.37
C ASP A 208 -9.83 9.85 1.68
N PHE A 209 -9.79 10.66 2.74
CA PHE A 209 -9.41 10.21 4.07
C PHE A 209 -10.41 9.17 4.61
N LYS A 210 -11.72 9.39 4.46
CA LYS A 210 -12.74 8.39 4.80
C LYS A 210 -12.58 7.12 3.97
N ALA A 211 -12.22 7.22 2.69
CA ALA A 211 -11.91 6.06 1.85
C ALA A 211 -10.69 5.28 2.36
N ALA A 212 -9.63 5.96 2.81
CA ALA A 212 -8.44 5.33 3.39
C ALA A 212 -8.72 4.63 4.72
N VAL A 213 -9.52 5.25 5.60
CA VAL A 213 -9.97 4.62 6.86
C VAL A 213 -10.91 3.43 6.56
N THR A 214 -11.73 3.52 5.52
CA THR A 214 -12.58 2.39 5.07
C THR A 214 -11.72 1.21 4.61
N TYR A 215 -10.74 1.45 3.73
CA TYR A 215 -9.79 0.42 3.27
C TYR A 215 -9.02 -0.24 4.43
N LEU A 216 -8.52 0.57 5.38
CA LEU A 216 -7.81 0.13 6.57
C LEU A 216 -8.66 -0.82 7.45
N VAL A 217 -9.94 -0.47 7.63
CA VAL A 217 -10.91 -1.20 8.45
C VAL A 217 -11.43 -2.46 7.74
N ASP A 218 -11.72 -2.38 6.43
CA ASP A 218 -12.26 -3.49 5.65
C ASP A 218 -11.30 -4.67 5.57
N ALA A 219 -9.99 -4.41 5.48
CA ALA A 219 -8.98 -5.46 5.52
C ALA A 219 -8.96 -6.27 6.84
N ALA A 220 -9.54 -5.73 7.91
CA ALA A 220 -9.55 -6.33 9.25
C ALA A 220 -10.92 -6.89 9.70
N LYS A 221 -11.91 -6.93 8.79
CA LYS A 221 -13.19 -7.62 8.97
C LYS A 221 -13.06 -9.08 8.53
#